data_AF-A0A482VYM1-F1
#
_entry.id   AF-A0A482VYM1-F1
#
_cell.length_a   1.000
_cell.length_b   1.000
_cell.length_c   1.000
_cell.angle_alpha   90.00
_cell.angle_beta   90.00
_cell.angle_gamma   90.00
#
_symmetry.space_group_name_H-M   'P 1'
#
loop_
_entity.id
_entity.type
_entity.pdbx_description
1 polymer ?
#
loop_
_entity_poly.entity_id
_entity_poly.type
_entity_poly.pdbx_seq_one_letter_code
_entity_poly.pdbx_strand_id
1 'polypeptide(L)'
;MGEEEKQNWQKVRKFNWKYFSDYDLRRQFYKYSNLGSSVLSEEKLKKLSALISDMQEIYSTAKICAFDDPKNCNLTLEPELTNIFANSRNPDELTHAWINWRKAVGPRCKNLFKEYVELSNEAARLNNFKDAGEEWLENYEDSQIKQQFKALWQQVKPLYLQIHAYVRFHLRKKYGDIVSKDGPIPAHLLGFHEAIGDLISLSVQSRKHLRKLGLLKSNKNDSEEVLNSLFMIGLDKIVYLPFAYLLDLWRWEVFAGKVTPNNYNHKWWKLREKYQGIAPPVSRSEADFDPAAKYHTIGSVPYIRYFVSVIIQFQFHQALCKLAGEYVPNDPSKPLHKCDIYQNTDAGNAL
;
A
#
# COMPACT_ATOMS: atom_id res chain seq x y z
N MET A 1 -17.73 22.39 1.30
CA MET A 1 -17.36 21.48 2.40
C MET A 1 -16.57 22.20 3.50
N GLY A 2 -15.51 22.98 3.18
CA GLY A 2 -14.68 23.60 4.21
C GLY A 2 -15.30 24.72 5.08
N GLU A 3 -16.36 25.40 4.65
CA GLU A 3 -16.90 26.55 5.39
C GLU A 3 -17.77 26.14 6.60
N GLU A 4 -18.60 25.11 6.43
CA GLU A 4 -19.38 24.53 7.52
C GLU A 4 -18.47 23.85 8.56
N GLU A 5 -17.44 23.11 8.12
CA GLU A 5 -16.42 22.53 8.98
C GLU A 5 -15.70 23.60 9.82
N LYS A 6 -15.27 24.70 9.19
CA LYS A 6 -14.64 25.84 9.87
C LYS A 6 -15.56 26.46 10.92
N GLN A 7 -16.84 26.65 10.61
CA GLN A 7 -17.82 27.18 11.57
C GLN A 7 -18.01 26.23 12.76
N ASN A 8 -18.11 24.92 12.51
CA ASN A 8 -18.24 23.91 13.56
C ASN A 8 -16.99 23.86 14.45
N TRP A 9 -15.80 23.91 13.86
CA TRP A 9 -14.54 23.99 14.60
C TRP A 9 -14.44 25.25 15.48
N GLN A 10 -14.83 26.42 14.96
CA GLN A 10 -14.88 27.65 15.76
C GLN A 10 -15.83 27.54 16.95
N LYS A 11 -16.95 26.83 16.81
CA LYS A 11 -17.88 26.56 17.92
C LYS A 11 -17.25 25.59 18.93
N VAL A 12 -16.66 24.49 18.46
CA VAL A 12 -16.04 23.44 19.30
C VAL A 12 -14.94 24.02 20.20
N ARG A 13 -14.12 24.94 19.69
CA ARG A 13 -13.05 25.60 20.47
C ARG A 13 -13.54 26.46 21.63
N LYS A 14 -14.82 26.85 21.65
CA LYS A 14 -15.42 27.63 22.76
C LYS A 14 -15.76 26.76 23.97
N PHE A 15 -15.84 25.44 23.80
CA PHE A 15 -16.19 24.51 24.86
C PHE A 15 -14.93 23.89 25.47
N ASN A 16 -14.93 23.73 26.80
CA ASN A 16 -13.88 23.01 27.49
C ASN A 16 -14.12 21.49 27.49
N TRP A 17 -14.27 20.94 26.28
CA TRP A 17 -14.74 19.58 26.04
C TRP A 17 -13.83 18.48 26.59
N LYS A 18 -12.57 18.81 26.87
CA LYS A 18 -11.60 17.89 27.51
C LYS A 18 -12.05 17.42 28.90
N TYR A 19 -12.87 18.22 29.59
CA TYR A 19 -13.38 17.91 30.94
C TYR A 19 -14.82 17.37 30.92
N PHE A 20 -15.39 17.12 29.74
CA PHE A 20 -16.69 16.45 29.67
C PHE A 20 -16.56 15.05 30.26
N SER A 21 -17.49 14.71 31.15
CA SER A 21 -17.57 13.38 31.78
C SER A 21 -17.98 12.32 30.75
N ASP A 22 -18.87 12.69 29.84
CA ASP A 22 -19.34 11.83 28.75
C ASP A 22 -18.23 11.56 27.73
N TYR A 23 -17.91 10.29 27.54
CA TYR A 23 -16.86 9.84 26.62
C TYR A 23 -17.22 10.10 25.15
N ASP A 24 -18.45 9.80 24.74
CA ASP A 24 -18.88 9.92 23.36
C ASP A 24 -18.93 11.37 22.93
N LEU A 25 -19.41 12.24 23.81
CA LEU A 25 -19.39 13.68 23.60
C LEU A 25 -17.95 14.19 23.50
N ARG A 26 -17.08 13.78 24.43
CA ARG A 26 -15.65 14.17 24.38
C ARG A 26 -14.98 13.70 23.09
N ARG A 27 -15.31 12.49 22.61
CA ARG A 27 -14.81 11.93 21.34
C ARG A 27 -15.30 12.71 20.12
N GLN A 28 -16.59 13.07 20.07
CA GLN A 28 -17.13 13.88 18.97
C GLN A 28 -16.43 15.24 18.90
N PHE A 29 -16.32 15.94 20.03
CA PHE A 29 -15.62 17.22 20.10
C PHE A 29 -14.15 17.10 19.72
N TYR A 30 -13.48 16.00 20.11
CA TYR A 30 -12.13 15.71 19.67
C TYR A 30 -12.03 15.63 18.15
N LYS A 31 -12.89 14.85 17.50
CA LYS A 31 -12.88 14.70 16.03
C LYS A 31 -13.17 16.02 15.31
N TYR A 32 -14.10 16.83 15.80
CA TYR A 32 -14.38 18.16 15.22
C TYR A 32 -13.31 19.22 15.53
N SER A 33 -12.41 18.96 16.49
CA SER A 33 -11.33 19.89 16.84
C SER A 33 -10.16 19.84 15.85
N ASN A 34 -10.06 18.77 15.06
CA ASN A 34 -9.07 18.63 13.99
C ASN A 34 -9.73 18.93 12.63
N LEU A 35 -9.30 20.02 11.98
CA LEU A 35 -9.83 20.42 10.66
C LEU A 35 -9.08 19.79 9.49
N GLY A 36 -7.99 19.04 9.74
CA GLY A 36 -7.10 18.59 8.68
C GLY A 36 -6.62 19.76 7.81
N SER A 37 -6.61 19.58 6.50
CA SER A 37 -6.21 20.63 5.54
C SER A 37 -7.16 21.84 5.52
N SER A 38 -8.42 21.69 5.94
CA SER A 38 -9.39 22.79 5.99
C SER A 38 -8.95 23.91 6.93
N VAL A 39 -7.98 23.69 7.84
CA VAL A 39 -7.43 24.74 8.71
C VAL A 39 -6.66 25.84 7.95
N LEU A 40 -6.18 25.54 6.74
CA LEU A 40 -5.44 26.49 5.90
C LEU A 40 -6.31 27.70 5.48
N SER A 41 -5.64 28.77 5.07
CA SER A 41 -6.30 29.87 4.35
C SER A 41 -6.95 29.33 3.07
N GLU A 42 -7.99 30.00 2.58
CA GLU A 42 -8.70 29.55 1.39
C GLU A 42 -7.77 29.45 0.16
N GLU A 43 -6.87 30.41 0.01
CA GLU A 43 -5.84 30.41 -1.03
C GLU A 43 -4.91 29.19 -0.93
N LYS A 44 -4.39 28.89 0.27
CA LYS A 44 -3.49 27.75 0.50
C LYS A 44 -4.21 26.42 0.35
N LEU A 45 -5.46 26.33 0.77
CA LEU A 45 -6.28 25.13 0.59
C LEU A 45 -6.53 24.87 -0.90
N LYS A 46 -6.91 25.90 -1.67
CA LYS A 46 -7.06 25.82 -3.13
C LYS A 46 -5.75 25.39 -3.79
N LYS A 47 -4.62 25.96 -3.37
CA LYS A 47 -3.29 25.57 -3.87
C LYS A 47 -2.95 24.11 -3.54
N LEU A 48 -3.20 23.66 -2.31
CA LEU A 48 -2.96 22.27 -1.91
C LEU A 48 -3.80 21.29 -2.75
N SER A 49 -5.09 21.59 -2.94
CA SER A 49 -5.97 20.80 -3.80
C SER A 49 -5.48 20.77 -5.25
N ALA A 50 -5.08 21.92 -5.81
CA ALA A 50 -4.53 22.00 -7.16
C ALA A 50 -3.25 21.16 -7.30
N LEU A 51 -2.31 21.25 -6.37
CA LEU A 51 -1.07 20.45 -6.40
C LEU A 51 -1.35 18.93 -6.43
N ILE A 52 -2.32 18.47 -5.64
CA ILE A 52 -2.71 17.05 -5.62
C ILE A 52 -3.35 16.66 -6.95
N SER A 53 -4.29 17.48 -7.45
CA SER A 53 -4.96 17.25 -8.73
C SER A 53 -3.98 17.24 -9.91
N ASP A 54 -3.03 18.19 -9.97
CA ASP A 54 -2.01 18.27 -11.01
C ASP A 54 -1.14 17.00 -11.03
N MET A 55 -0.70 16.52 -9.85
CA MET A 55 0.07 15.27 -9.79
C MET A 55 -0.76 14.04 -10.18
N GLN A 56 -2.05 13.99 -9.82
CA GLN A 56 -2.97 12.93 -10.24
C GLN A 56 -3.23 12.94 -11.74
N GLU A 57 -3.36 14.11 -12.35
CA GLU A 57 -3.51 14.28 -13.79
C GLU A 57 -2.25 13.85 -14.53
N ILE A 58 -1.06 14.24 -14.06
CA ILE A 58 0.22 13.77 -14.61
C ILE A 58 0.27 12.24 -14.58
N TYR A 59 -0.16 11.62 -13.48
CA TYR A 59 -0.17 10.17 -13.33
C TYR A 59 -1.16 9.50 -14.30
N SER A 60 -2.40 9.97 -14.38
CA SER A 60 -3.46 9.31 -15.16
C SER A 60 -3.33 9.55 -16.67
N THR A 61 -2.72 10.64 -17.09
CA THR A 61 -2.55 11.01 -18.51
C THR A 61 -1.17 10.65 -19.07
N ALA A 62 -0.25 10.18 -18.23
CA ALA A 62 1.07 9.77 -18.67
C ALA A 62 0.99 8.65 -19.72
N LYS A 63 1.78 8.83 -20.78
CA LYS A 63 1.92 7.88 -21.88
C LYS A 63 3.39 7.59 -22.12
N ILE A 64 3.67 6.39 -22.59
CA ILE A 64 5.01 5.99 -23.03
C ILE A 64 4.97 5.41 -24.45
N CYS A 65 6.13 5.37 -25.09
CA CYS A 65 6.29 4.70 -26.38
C CYS A 65 6.50 3.19 -26.21
N ALA A 66 5.92 2.40 -27.11
CA ALA A 66 6.09 0.96 -27.13
C ALA A 66 7.56 0.56 -27.32
N PHE A 67 7.92 -0.63 -26.84
CA PHE A 67 9.29 -1.14 -26.92
C PHE A 67 9.67 -1.53 -28.36
N ASP A 68 8.73 -2.16 -29.06
CA ASP A 68 8.88 -2.70 -30.41
C ASP A 68 8.52 -1.68 -31.52
N ASP A 69 7.61 -0.74 -31.23
CA ASP A 69 7.26 0.37 -32.12
C ASP A 69 7.45 1.74 -31.45
N PRO A 70 8.61 2.39 -31.63
CA PRO A 70 8.89 3.71 -31.06
C PRO A 70 7.96 4.83 -31.55
N LYS A 71 7.19 4.63 -32.63
CA LYS A 71 6.22 5.61 -33.11
C LYS A 71 4.90 5.53 -32.34
N ASN A 72 4.61 4.39 -31.71
CA ASN A 72 3.41 4.20 -30.90
C ASN A 72 3.64 4.72 -29.47
N CYS A 73 3.32 6.00 -29.24
CA CYS A 73 3.46 6.67 -27.93
C CYS A 73 2.15 6.85 -27.17
N ASN A 74 1.26 5.86 -27.24
CA ASN A 74 -0.06 5.92 -26.63
C ASN A 74 -0.28 4.93 -25.48
N LEU A 75 0.76 4.22 -25.02
CA LEU A 75 0.61 3.23 -23.94
C LEU A 75 0.41 3.94 -22.60
N THR A 76 -0.71 3.65 -21.94
CA THR A 76 -1.03 4.16 -20.60
C THR A 76 -0.80 3.08 -19.54
N LEU A 77 -0.85 3.46 -18.26
CA LEU A 77 -0.65 2.49 -17.18
C LEU A 77 -1.66 1.35 -17.24
N GLU A 78 -2.94 1.69 -17.36
CA GLU A 78 -4.06 0.75 -17.40
C GLU A 78 -4.80 0.89 -18.74
N PRO A 79 -4.97 -0.18 -19.54
CA PRO A 79 -4.52 -1.54 -19.27
C PRO A 79 -3.12 -1.90 -19.80
N GLU A 80 -2.49 -1.06 -20.65
CA GLU A 80 -1.35 -1.49 -21.46
C GLU A 80 -0.12 -1.90 -20.64
N LEU A 81 0.38 -1.02 -19.78
CA LEU A 81 1.58 -1.34 -19.00
C LEU A 81 1.29 -2.44 -17.97
N THR A 82 0.14 -2.41 -17.31
CA THR A 82 -0.27 -3.48 -16.39
C THR A 82 -0.29 -4.85 -17.09
N ASN A 83 -0.78 -4.91 -18.34
CA ASN A 83 -0.75 -6.12 -19.15
C ASN A 83 0.70 -6.54 -19.51
N ILE A 84 1.56 -5.61 -19.91
CA ILE A 84 2.99 -5.90 -20.19
C ILE A 84 3.67 -6.48 -18.95
N PHE A 85 3.51 -5.87 -17.79
CA PHE A 85 4.11 -6.34 -16.55
C PHE A 85 3.54 -7.67 -16.03
N ALA A 86 2.27 -7.96 -16.32
CA ALA A 86 1.65 -9.23 -15.96
C ALA A 86 2.13 -10.38 -16.87
N ASN A 87 2.27 -10.13 -18.18
CA ASN A 87 2.38 -11.19 -19.18
C ASN A 87 3.75 -11.28 -19.86
N SER A 88 4.45 -10.16 -20.07
CA SER A 88 5.77 -10.20 -20.72
C SER A 88 6.78 -10.95 -19.85
N ARG A 89 7.66 -11.69 -20.53
CA ARG A 89 8.83 -12.36 -19.97
C ARG A 89 10.11 -11.91 -20.67
N ASN A 90 10.07 -10.80 -21.41
CA ASN A 90 11.23 -10.18 -22.02
C ASN A 90 11.82 -9.14 -21.03
N PRO A 91 13.02 -9.37 -20.45
CA PRO A 91 13.62 -8.42 -19.51
C PRO A 91 13.83 -7.01 -20.09
N ASP A 92 14.10 -6.90 -21.39
CA ASP A 92 14.37 -5.61 -22.04
C ASP A 92 13.08 -4.81 -22.19
N GLU A 93 11.98 -5.46 -22.58
CA GLU A 93 10.65 -4.85 -22.66
C GLU A 93 10.18 -4.39 -21.27
N LEU A 94 10.34 -5.25 -20.25
CA LEU A 94 10.00 -4.92 -18.87
C LEU A 94 10.84 -3.75 -18.35
N THR A 95 12.14 -3.70 -18.68
CA THR A 95 13.04 -2.60 -18.32
C THR A 95 12.63 -1.30 -19.02
N HIS A 96 12.33 -1.36 -20.31
CA HIS A 96 11.85 -0.22 -21.09
C HIS A 96 10.55 0.36 -20.50
N ALA A 97 9.54 -0.47 -20.27
CA ALA A 97 8.28 -0.03 -19.67
C ALA A 97 8.51 0.57 -18.27
N TRP A 98 9.38 -0.05 -17.46
CA TRP A 98 9.65 0.38 -16.09
C TRP A 98 10.31 1.75 -16.02
N ILE A 99 11.30 1.99 -16.88
CA ILE A 99 12.06 3.24 -16.94
C ILE A 99 11.20 4.35 -17.51
N ASN A 100 10.54 4.10 -18.65
CA ASN A 100 9.79 5.14 -19.34
C ASN A 100 8.58 5.60 -18.52
N TRP A 101 7.90 4.69 -17.81
CA TRP A 101 6.81 5.07 -16.90
C TRP A 101 7.30 6.02 -15.79
N ARG A 102 8.43 5.69 -15.15
CA ARG A 102 9.01 6.52 -14.08
C ARG A 102 9.53 7.85 -14.59
N LYS A 103 10.07 7.91 -15.81
CA LYS A 103 10.49 9.15 -16.45
C LYS A 103 9.31 10.03 -16.86
N ALA A 104 8.21 9.42 -17.31
CA ALA A 104 7.01 10.15 -17.73
C ALA A 104 6.28 10.83 -16.56
N VAL A 105 6.33 10.22 -15.36
CA VAL A 105 5.62 10.71 -14.16
C VAL A 105 6.55 11.42 -13.18
N GLY A 106 7.64 10.76 -12.76
CA GLY A 106 8.42 11.14 -11.59
C GLY A 106 8.93 12.58 -11.60
N PRO A 107 9.79 12.97 -12.56
CA PRO A 107 10.37 14.31 -12.60
C PRO A 107 9.34 15.44 -12.60
N ARG A 108 8.19 15.25 -13.29
CA ARG A 108 7.11 16.25 -13.36
C ARG A 108 6.41 16.45 -12.02
N CYS A 109 6.30 15.41 -11.21
CA CYS A 109 5.69 15.49 -9.88
C CYS A 109 6.66 15.99 -8.79
N LYS A 110 7.97 16.05 -9.02
CA LYS A 110 8.96 16.30 -7.95
C LYS A 110 8.77 17.65 -7.25
N ASN A 111 8.61 18.72 -8.01
CA ASN A 111 8.44 20.07 -7.46
C ASN A 111 7.05 20.25 -6.84
N LEU A 112 6.00 19.73 -7.50
CA LEU A 112 4.63 19.75 -6.97
C LEU A 112 4.56 19.03 -5.62
N PHE A 113 5.22 17.87 -5.51
CA PHE A 113 5.28 17.08 -4.28
C PHE A 113 6.02 17.83 -3.16
N LYS A 114 7.07 18.60 -3.48
CA LYS A 114 7.78 19.43 -2.49
C LYS A 114 6.83 20.48 -1.88
N GLU A 115 6.10 21.22 -2.71
CA GLU A 115 5.15 22.23 -2.24
C GLU A 115 3.97 21.59 -1.48
N TYR A 116 3.51 20.41 -1.92
CA TYR A 116 2.52 19.60 -1.22
C TYR A 116 2.97 19.25 0.22
N VAL A 117 4.23 18.82 0.39
CA VAL A 117 4.79 18.50 1.72
C VAL A 117 4.83 19.74 2.61
N GLU A 118 5.21 20.90 2.07
CA GLU A 118 5.26 22.16 2.81
C GLU A 118 3.87 22.57 3.34
N LEU A 119 2.86 22.58 2.46
CA LEU A 119 1.48 22.93 2.83
C LEU A 119 0.84 21.90 3.77
N SER A 120 1.12 20.60 3.56
CA SER A 120 0.61 19.54 4.45
C SER A 120 1.20 19.68 5.85
N ASN A 121 2.50 19.96 5.97
CA ASN A 121 3.13 20.21 7.27
C ASN A 121 2.65 21.51 7.92
N GLU A 122 2.33 22.55 7.14
CA GLU A 122 1.71 23.77 7.67
C GLU A 122 0.33 23.47 8.27
N ALA A 123 -0.52 22.74 7.54
CA ALA A 123 -1.83 22.33 8.03
C ALA A 123 -1.73 21.53 9.35
N ALA A 124 -0.85 20.54 9.38
CA ALA A 124 -0.62 19.72 10.57
C ALA A 124 -0.21 20.56 11.79
N ARG A 125 0.69 21.53 11.61
CA ARG A 125 1.11 22.45 12.69
C ARG A 125 -0.01 23.35 13.17
N LEU A 126 -0.87 23.83 12.27
CA LEU A 126 -2.06 24.61 12.63
C LEU A 126 -3.08 23.77 13.43
N ASN A 127 -3.10 22.44 13.23
CA ASN A 127 -3.84 21.49 14.04
C ASN A 127 -3.10 21.02 15.31
N ASN A 128 -1.95 21.61 15.65
CA ASN A 128 -1.09 21.27 16.80
C ASN A 128 -0.37 19.91 16.70
N PHE A 129 -0.18 19.38 15.50
CA PHE A 129 0.73 18.27 15.24
C PHE A 129 2.11 18.78 14.83
N LYS A 130 3.14 17.99 15.05
CA LYS A 130 4.51 18.27 14.65
C LYS A 130 4.67 18.35 13.13
N ASP A 131 4.07 17.38 12.44
CA ASP A 131 4.14 17.19 10.99
C ASP A 131 2.93 16.36 10.50
N ALA A 132 2.70 16.33 9.19
CA ALA A 132 1.56 15.62 8.61
C ALA A 132 1.61 14.10 8.85
N GLY A 133 2.80 13.53 9.09
CA GLY A 133 2.95 12.12 9.42
C GLY A 133 2.40 11.80 10.82
N GLU A 134 2.58 12.68 11.79
CA GLU A 134 1.96 12.56 13.12
C GLU A 134 0.43 12.71 13.05
N GLU A 135 -0.07 13.71 12.31
CA GLU A 135 -1.51 13.90 12.10
C GLU A 135 -2.18 12.66 11.49
N TRP A 136 -1.52 11.99 10.53
CA TRP A 136 -2.06 10.77 9.94
C TRP A 136 -2.12 9.61 10.93
N LEU A 137 -1.12 9.50 11.80
CA LEU A 137 -1.02 8.42 12.78
C LEU A 137 -1.97 8.59 13.96
N GLU A 138 -2.43 9.80 14.21
CA GLU A 138 -3.45 10.09 15.21
C GLU A 138 -4.76 9.32 14.94
N ASN A 139 -5.05 8.93 13.70
CA ASN A 139 -6.21 8.10 13.38
C ASN A 139 -6.18 6.71 14.04
N TYR A 140 -5.01 6.25 14.48
CA TYR A 140 -4.85 5.00 15.22
C TYR A 140 -4.96 5.19 16.74
N GLU A 141 -4.98 6.43 17.22
CA GLU A 141 -5.20 6.80 18.63
C GLU A 141 -4.27 6.06 19.62
N ASP A 142 -3.04 5.75 19.18
CA ASP A 142 -2.06 5.00 19.95
C ASP A 142 -0.65 5.60 19.80
N SER A 143 -0.11 6.10 20.92
CA SER A 143 1.23 6.71 20.97
C SER A 143 2.38 5.77 20.57
N GLN A 144 2.16 4.45 20.65
CA GLN A 144 3.14 3.41 20.32
C GLN A 144 2.87 2.76 18.95
N ILE A 145 1.97 3.32 18.13
CA ILE A 145 1.55 2.68 16.89
C ILE A 145 2.72 2.41 15.92
N LYS A 146 3.71 3.31 15.85
CA LYS A 146 4.91 3.11 15.01
C LYS A 146 5.72 1.89 15.47
N GLN A 147 5.84 1.69 16.78
CA GLN A 147 6.52 0.55 17.40
C GLN A 147 5.75 -0.73 17.13
N GLN A 148 4.42 -0.70 17.19
CA GLN A 148 3.58 -1.85 16.86
C GLN A 148 3.70 -2.26 15.40
N PHE A 149 3.64 -1.32 14.45
CA PHE A 149 3.87 -1.63 13.03
C PHE A 149 5.24 -2.26 12.79
N LYS A 150 6.28 -1.73 13.44
CA LYS A 150 7.63 -2.31 13.37
C LYS A 150 7.65 -3.73 13.93
N ALA A 151 7.02 -3.97 15.08
CA ALA A 151 6.96 -5.29 15.72
C ALA A 151 6.22 -6.31 14.86
N LEU A 152 5.06 -5.92 14.29
CA LEU A 152 4.29 -6.75 13.38
C LEU A 152 5.12 -7.11 12.13
N TRP A 153 5.84 -6.14 11.55
CA TRP A 153 6.74 -6.44 10.45
C TRP A 153 7.86 -7.42 10.84
N GLN A 154 8.46 -7.28 12.03
CA GLN A 154 9.49 -8.23 12.47
C GLN A 154 8.96 -9.66 12.61
N GLN A 155 7.70 -9.84 12.99
CA GLN A 155 7.08 -11.17 13.08
C GLN A 155 6.86 -11.81 11.70
N VAL A 156 6.48 -11.01 10.69
CA VAL A 156 6.24 -11.50 9.32
C VAL A 156 7.54 -11.70 8.54
N LYS A 157 8.58 -10.92 8.86
CA LYS A 157 9.85 -10.87 8.12
C LYS A 157 10.49 -12.25 7.86
N PRO A 158 10.56 -13.22 8.80
CA PRO A 158 11.17 -14.52 8.53
C PRO A 158 10.49 -15.28 7.39
N LEU A 159 9.15 -15.31 7.37
CA LEU A 159 8.38 -15.96 6.29
C LEU A 159 8.58 -15.23 4.96
N TYR A 160 8.55 -13.91 4.99
CA TYR A 160 8.83 -13.08 3.81
C TYR A 160 10.20 -13.41 3.19
N LEU A 161 11.24 -13.55 4.02
CA LEU A 161 12.59 -13.87 3.54
C LEU A 161 12.67 -15.25 2.86
N GLN A 162 11.91 -16.25 3.33
CA GLN A 162 11.85 -17.56 2.68
C GLN A 162 11.18 -17.48 1.31
N ILE A 163 10.04 -16.77 1.22
CA ILE A 163 9.35 -16.54 -0.06
C ILE A 163 10.23 -15.75 -1.02
N HIS A 164 10.89 -14.69 -0.54
CA HIS A 164 11.82 -13.87 -1.33
C HIS A 164 12.96 -14.71 -1.90
N ALA A 165 13.62 -15.53 -1.06
CA ALA A 165 14.71 -16.40 -1.50
C ALA A 165 14.24 -17.43 -2.54
N TYR A 166 13.06 -18.02 -2.35
CA TYR A 166 12.47 -18.96 -3.29
C TYR A 166 12.13 -18.30 -4.64
N VAL A 167 11.48 -17.13 -4.61
CA VAL A 167 11.20 -16.34 -5.82
C VAL A 167 12.48 -15.96 -6.54
N ARG A 168 13.51 -15.47 -5.83
CA ARG A 168 14.81 -15.13 -6.41
C ARG A 168 15.47 -16.34 -7.08
N PHE A 169 15.45 -17.50 -6.43
CA PHE A 169 15.98 -18.74 -6.99
C PHE A 169 15.29 -19.13 -8.31
N HIS A 170 13.96 -19.07 -8.36
CA HIS A 170 13.21 -19.39 -9.58
C HIS A 170 13.35 -18.33 -10.66
N LEU A 171 13.40 -17.04 -10.31
CA LEU A 171 13.69 -15.98 -11.26
C LEU A 171 15.09 -16.11 -11.86
N ARG A 172 16.09 -16.48 -11.04
CA ARG A 172 17.45 -16.75 -11.54
C ARG A 172 17.50 -17.97 -12.46
N LYS A 173 16.77 -19.04 -12.16
CA LYS A 173 16.64 -20.17 -13.10
C LYS A 173 16.06 -19.76 -14.45
N LYS A 174 15.15 -18.78 -14.46
CA LYS A 174 14.47 -18.32 -15.67
C LYS A 174 15.26 -17.26 -16.46
N TYR A 175 15.86 -16.29 -15.77
CA TYR A 175 16.48 -15.11 -16.37
C TYR A 175 18.01 -15.11 -16.28
N GLY A 176 18.60 -16.18 -15.74
CA GLY A 176 20.05 -16.29 -15.58
C GLY A 176 20.62 -15.22 -14.66
N ASP A 177 21.80 -14.71 -15.01
CA ASP A 177 22.59 -13.84 -14.15
C ASP A 177 22.08 -12.39 -14.05
N ILE A 178 21.03 -12.02 -14.80
CA ILE A 178 20.28 -10.77 -14.55
C ILE A 178 19.78 -10.72 -13.09
N VAL A 179 19.49 -11.89 -12.50
CA VAL A 179 19.11 -12.04 -11.11
C VAL A 179 20.31 -12.55 -10.31
N SER A 180 20.87 -11.67 -9.48
CA SER A 180 21.97 -12.04 -8.58
C SER A 180 21.54 -13.15 -7.61
N LYS A 181 22.47 -14.05 -7.29
CA LYS A 181 22.26 -15.13 -6.31
C LYS A 181 22.01 -14.57 -4.90
N ASP A 182 22.78 -13.55 -4.52
CA ASP A 182 22.81 -13.03 -3.14
C ASP A 182 22.30 -11.58 -3.06
N GLY A 183 22.24 -10.87 -4.19
CA GLY A 183 21.77 -9.49 -4.28
C GLY A 183 20.24 -9.32 -4.32
N PRO A 184 19.78 -8.05 -4.37
CA PRO A 184 18.36 -7.71 -4.51
C PRO A 184 17.77 -8.21 -5.84
N ILE A 185 16.47 -8.50 -5.85
CA ILE A 185 15.74 -8.87 -7.08
C ILE A 185 15.52 -7.59 -7.93
N PRO A 186 15.81 -7.61 -9.25
CA PRO A 186 15.48 -6.50 -10.13
C PRO A 186 13.97 -6.21 -10.16
N ALA A 187 13.58 -4.99 -9.80
CA ALA A 187 12.17 -4.64 -9.52
C ALA A 187 11.23 -4.82 -10.72
N HIS A 188 11.72 -4.65 -11.95
CA HIS A 188 10.94 -4.81 -13.19
C HIS A 188 10.45 -6.24 -13.45
N LEU A 189 11.05 -7.26 -12.82
CA LEU A 189 10.69 -8.67 -13.02
C LEU A 189 9.49 -9.13 -12.17
N LEU A 190 9.02 -8.30 -11.24
CA LEU A 190 8.01 -8.66 -10.23
C LEU A 190 6.59 -8.14 -10.54
N GLY A 191 6.36 -7.53 -11.71
CA GLY A 191 5.04 -7.05 -12.12
C GLY A 191 4.57 -5.74 -11.44
N PHE A 192 3.31 -5.36 -11.66
CA PHE A 192 2.64 -4.21 -11.03
C PHE A 192 1.77 -4.62 -9.82
N HIS A 193 1.74 -3.78 -8.78
CA HIS A 193 1.22 -4.14 -7.45
C HIS A 193 -0.26 -3.79 -7.17
N GLU A 194 -1.04 -3.30 -8.13
CA GLU A 194 -2.37 -2.67 -7.88
C GLU A 194 -3.59 -3.63 -7.89
N ALA A 195 -3.38 -4.95 -7.88
CA ALA A 195 -4.49 -5.89 -7.97
C ALA A 195 -4.88 -6.47 -6.60
N ILE A 196 -6.11 -6.14 -6.15
CA ILE A 196 -7.07 -6.97 -5.38
C ILE A 196 -7.48 -6.42 -3.99
N GLY A 197 -8.82 -6.38 -3.80
CA GLY A 197 -9.52 -5.99 -2.58
C GLY A 197 -9.62 -7.10 -1.54
N ASP A 198 -9.62 -6.69 -0.27
CA ASP A 198 -9.20 -7.52 0.85
C ASP A 198 -10.29 -7.71 1.90
N LEU A 199 -10.93 -8.90 1.87
CA LEU A 199 -11.48 -9.69 3.00
C LEU A 199 -12.37 -10.80 2.42
N ILE A 200 -13.36 -10.43 1.59
CA ILE A 200 -14.22 -11.37 0.86
C ILE A 200 -13.39 -12.28 -0.05
N SER A 201 -12.31 -11.73 -0.62
CA SER A 201 -11.39 -12.45 -1.49
C SER A 201 -10.81 -13.70 -0.83
N LEU A 202 -10.48 -13.71 0.47
CA LEU A 202 -9.92 -14.90 1.12
C LEU A 202 -10.91 -16.07 1.20
N SER A 203 -12.19 -15.79 1.50
CA SER A 203 -13.25 -16.82 1.52
C SER A 203 -13.59 -17.29 0.10
N VAL A 204 -13.67 -16.36 -0.86
CA VAL A 204 -14.03 -16.64 -2.25
C VAL A 204 -12.91 -17.36 -3.02
N GLN A 205 -11.65 -17.05 -2.71
CA GLN A 205 -10.48 -17.74 -3.26
C GLN A 205 -10.30 -19.15 -2.68
N SER A 206 -11.02 -19.50 -1.59
CA SER A 206 -10.93 -20.84 -1.02
C SER A 206 -11.39 -21.88 -2.04
N ARG A 207 -10.68 -23.00 -2.11
CA ARG A 207 -11.02 -24.10 -3.02
C ARG A 207 -12.40 -24.68 -2.73
N LYS A 208 -12.81 -24.66 -1.45
CA LYS A 208 -14.16 -25.06 -1.02
C LYS A 208 -15.22 -24.19 -1.69
N HIS A 209 -15.03 -22.87 -1.68
CA HIS A 209 -15.93 -21.92 -2.31
C HIS A 209 -15.93 -22.03 -3.85
N LEU A 210 -14.76 -22.10 -4.49
CA LEU A 210 -14.66 -22.25 -5.95
C LEU A 210 -15.30 -23.55 -6.45
N ARG A 211 -15.25 -24.64 -5.68
CA ARG A 211 -15.99 -25.88 -5.97
C ARG A 211 -17.49 -25.70 -5.79
N LYS A 212 -17.93 -25.03 -4.71
CA LYS A 212 -19.36 -24.73 -4.46
C LYS A 212 -19.97 -23.89 -5.58
N LEU A 213 -19.19 -23.02 -6.22
CA LEU A 213 -19.58 -22.24 -7.40
C LEU A 213 -19.40 -22.97 -8.75
N GLY A 214 -18.86 -24.19 -8.78
CA GLY A 214 -18.60 -24.92 -10.02
C GLY A 214 -17.42 -24.39 -10.87
N LEU A 215 -16.62 -23.47 -10.33
CA LEU A 215 -15.47 -22.87 -11.02
C LEU A 215 -14.21 -23.75 -10.98
N LEU A 216 -14.12 -24.69 -10.02
CA LEU A 216 -13.04 -25.67 -9.92
C LEU A 216 -13.58 -27.09 -10.17
N LYS A 217 -13.18 -27.72 -11.29
CA LYS A 217 -13.68 -29.05 -11.71
C LYS A 217 -13.01 -30.25 -11.02
N SER A 218 -11.84 -30.06 -10.39
CA SER A 218 -11.06 -31.15 -9.78
C SER A 218 -11.39 -31.34 -8.29
N ASN A 219 -11.70 -32.58 -7.92
CA ASN A 219 -11.93 -33.01 -6.53
C ASN A 219 -10.66 -33.54 -5.84
N LYS A 220 -9.50 -33.56 -6.51
CA LYS A 220 -8.26 -33.99 -5.88
C LYS A 220 -7.82 -32.94 -4.86
N ASN A 221 -7.77 -33.33 -3.59
CA ASN A 221 -7.06 -32.58 -2.56
C ASN A 221 -5.60 -33.06 -2.57
N ASP A 222 -4.87 -32.71 -3.63
CA ASP A 222 -3.44 -32.96 -3.68
C ASP A 222 -2.71 -31.95 -2.79
N SER A 223 -1.74 -32.44 -2.01
CA SER A 223 -0.91 -31.62 -1.13
C SER A 223 -0.14 -30.57 -1.92
N GLU A 224 0.29 -30.91 -3.14
CA GLU A 224 0.98 -29.97 -4.05
C GLU A 224 0.08 -28.80 -4.46
N GLU A 225 -1.19 -29.09 -4.75
CA GLU A 225 -2.13 -28.07 -5.15
C GLU A 225 -2.50 -27.12 -4.00
N VAL A 226 -2.58 -27.64 -2.76
CA VAL A 226 -2.74 -26.82 -1.55
C VAL A 226 -1.53 -25.91 -1.36
N LEU A 227 -0.32 -26.45 -1.52
CA LEU A 227 0.91 -25.67 -1.42
C LEU A 227 0.95 -24.55 -2.47
N ASN A 228 0.60 -24.84 -3.72
CA ASN A 228 0.52 -23.84 -4.78
C ASN A 228 -0.48 -22.72 -4.43
N SER A 229 -1.65 -23.08 -3.90
CA SER A 229 -2.65 -22.10 -3.46
C SER A 229 -2.13 -21.21 -2.33
N LEU A 230 -1.50 -21.80 -1.32
CA LEU A 230 -0.92 -21.06 -0.20
C LEU A 230 0.24 -20.17 -0.63
N PHE A 231 1.06 -20.63 -1.59
CA PHE A 231 2.15 -19.85 -2.14
C PHE A 231 1.62 -18.62 -2.90
N MET A 232 0.56 -18.77 -3.70
CA MET A 232 -0.11 -17.64 -4.36
C MET A 232 -0.64 -16.61 -3.35
N ILE A 233 -1.27 -17.06 -2.27
CA ILE A 233 -1.70 -16.16 -1.17
C ILE A 233 -0.47 -15.50 -0.52
N GLY A 234 0.65 -16.22 -0.37
CA GLY A 234 1.90 -15.67 0.14
C GLY A 234 2.48 -14.57 -0.74
N LEU A 235 2.47 -14.76 -2.07
CA LEU A 235 2.89 -13.75 -3.05
C LEU A 235 1.99 -12.51 -3.01
N ASP A 236 0.69 -12.69 -2.79
CA ASP A 236 -0.27 -11.60 -2.76
C ASP A 236 -0.23 -10.82 -1.42
N LYS A 237 -0.28 -11.54 -0.28
CA LYS A 237 -0.40 -10.94 1.05
C LYS A 237 0.94 -10.65 1.72
N ILE A 238 1.84 -11.63 1.75
CA ILE A 238 3.08 -11.53 2.53
C ILE A 238 4.14 -10.68 1.82
N VAL A 239 4.30 -10.86 0.50
CA VAL A 239 5.28 -10.08 -0.29
C VAL A 239 4.87 -8.61 -0.43
N TYR A 240 3.57 -8.31 -0.29
CA TYR A 240 3.03 -6.96 -0.33
C TYR A 240 3.26 -6.15 0.95
N LEU A 241 3.18 -6.78 2.13
CA LEU A 241 3.36 -6.12 3.43
C LEU A 241 4.60 -5.21 3.55
N PRO A 242 5.82 -5.60 3.13
CA PRO A 242 6.98 -4.70 3.22
C PRO A 242 6.81 -3.44 2.36
N PHE A 243 6.17 -3.54 1.19
CA PHE A 243 5.88 -2.37 0.36
C PHE A 243 4.88 -1.45 1.05
N ALA A 244 3.79 -2.02 1.59
CA ALA A 244 2.78 -1.26 2.29
C ALA A 244 3.32 -0.52 3.51
N TYR A 245 4.25 -1.15 4.24
CA TYR A 245 4.91 -0.54 5.39
C TYR A 245 5.92 0.54 4.99
N LEU A 246 6.80 0.27 4.01
CA LEU A 246 7.91 1.18 3.69
C LEU A 246 7.47 2.47 3.02
N LEU A 247 6.33 2.47 2.31
CA LEU A 247 5.84 3.66 1.61
C LEU A 247 5.56 4.78 2.61
N ASP A 248 4.80 4.49 3.66
CA ASP A 248 4.53 5.46 4.70
C ASP A 248 5.71 5.70 5.62
N LEU A 249 6.58 4.71 5.83
CA LEU A 249 7.85 4.97 6.51
C LEU A 249 8.67 6.04 5.78
N TRP A 250 8.73 5.99 4.43
CA TRP A 250 9.38 7.03 3.63
C TRP A 250 8.66 8.37 3.76
N ARG A 251 7.33 8.41 3.61
CA ARG A 251 6.55 9.66 3.72
C ARG A 251 6.62 10.31 5.10
N TRP A 252 6.59 9.54 6.17
CA TRP A 252 6.76 10.08 7.52
C TRP A 252 8.15 10.68 7.73
N GLU A 253 9.19 10.08 7.15
CA GLU A 253 10.53 10.68 7.19
C GLU A 253 10.64 11.95 6.33
N VAL A 254 9.88 12.04 5.23
CA VAL A 254 9.74 13.26 4.42
C VAL A 254 9.02 14.36 5.20
N PHE A 255 7.85 14.07 5.77
CA PHE A 255 7.08 15.04 6.56
C PHE A 255 7.87 15.52 7.78
N ALA A 256 8.61 14.63 8.45
CA ALA A 256 9.48 14.97 9.57
C ALA A 256 10.76 15.74 9.15
N GLY A 257 10.99 15.99 7.86
CA GLY A 257 12.16 16.71 7.34
C GLY A 257 13.48 15.92 7.38
N LYS A 258 13.45 14.62 7.71
CA LYS A 258 14.64 13.75 7.71
C LYS A 258 15.08 13.37 6.29
N VAL A 259 14.12 13.40 5.37
CA VAL A 259 14.30 13.10 3.94
C VAL A 259 13.89 14.36 3.20
N THR A 260 14.81 14.90 2.41
CA THR A 260 14.71 16.21 1.76
C THR A 260 14.73 16.03 0.23
N PRO A 261 14.35 17.05 -0.56
CA PRO A 261 14.32 16.93 -2.02
C PRO A 261 15.65 16.50 -2.68
N ASN A 262 16.77 16.66 -1.98
CA ASN A 262 18.12 16.26 -2.41
C ASN A 262 18.44 14.78 -2.15
N ASN A 263 17.59 14.04 -1.43
CA ASN A 263 17.79 12.63 -1.15
C ASN A 263 16.49 11.80 -1.20
N TYR A 264 15.42 12.34 -1.80
CA TYR A 264 14.13 11.68 -1.93
C TYR A 264 14.27 10.31 -2.59
N ASN A 265 14.95 10.27 -3.75
CA ASN A 265 14.98 9.07 -4.58
C ASN A 265 15.95 8.02 -4.03
N HIS A 266 17.13 8.44 -3.57
CA HIS A 266 18.11 7.59 -2.92
C HIS A 266 17.53 6.93 -1.67
N LYS A 267 16.85 7.70 -0.81
CA LYS A 267 16.25 7.14 0.40
C LYS A 267 15.11 6.17 0.09
N TRP A 268 14.30 6.46 -0.92
CA TRP A 268 13.25 5.56 -1.40
C TRP A 268 13.84 4.19 -1.77
N TRP A 269 14.87 4.17 -2.60
CA TRP A 269 15.52 2.92 -3.02
C TRP A 269 16.24 2.21 -1.88
N LYS A 270 16.87 2.94 -0.96
CA LYS A 270 17.46 2.36 0.26
C LYS A 270 16.42 1.64 1.12
N LEU A 271 15.21 2.16 1.23
CA LEU A 271 14.12 1.50 1.96
C LEU A 271 13.56 0.30 1.19
N ARG A 272 13.38 0.42 -0.12
CA ARG A 272 12.96 -0.68 -1.01
C ARG A 272 13.94 -1.86 -0.93
N GLU A 273 15.24 -1.59 -0.97
CA GLU A 273 16.26 -2.63 -0.81
C GLU A 273 16.24 -3.25 0.61
N LYS A 274 16.18 -2.42 1.65
CA LYS A 274 16.19 -2.90 3.05
C LYS A 274 14.97 -3.77 3.41
N TYR A 275 13.78 -3.39 2.95
CA TYR A 275 12.52 -4.03 3.36
C TYR A 275 12.00 -5.03 2.34
N GLN A 276 12.17 -4.76 1.03
CA GLN A 276 11.72 -5.65 -0.03
C GLN A 276 12.86 -6.45 -0.70
N GLY A 277 14.13 -6.18 -0.39
CA GLY A 277 15.24 -6.87 -1.06
C GLY A 277 15.19 -6.74 -2.58
N ILE A 278 14.81 -5.55 -3.10
CA ILE A 278 14.73 -5.26 -4.53
C ILE A 278 15.54 -4.02 -4.90
N ALA A 279 15.99 -3.98 -6.15
CA ALA A 279 16.76 -2.87 -6.71
C ALA A 279 16.16 -2.41 -8.06
N PRO A 280 16.35 -1.15 -8.47
CA PRO A 280 15.98 -0.72 -9.80
C PRO A 280 16.80 -1.47 -10.87
N PRO A 281 16.24 -1.74 -12.07
CA PRO A 281 16.99 -2.40 -13.16
C PRO A 281 18.16 -1.58 -13.70
N VAL A 282 18.14 -0.27 -13.47
CA VAL A 282 19.16 0.68 -13.93
C VAL A 282 19.50 1.64 -12.81
N SER A 283 20.69 2.24 -12.87
CA SER A 283 21.09 3.31 -11.96
C SER A 283 20.08 4.46 -11.97
N ARG A 284 19.71 4.92 -10.77
CA ARG A 284 18.79 6.04 -10.55
C ARG A 284 19.52 7.17 -9.84
N SER A 285 19.08 8.40 -10.06
CA SER A 285 19.67 9.60 -9.50
C SER A 285 18.61 10.44 -8.79
N GLU A 286 19.00 11.58 -8.22
CA GLU A 286 18.05 12.56 -7.69
C GLU A 286 17.40 13.43 -8.77
N ALA A 287 17.81 13.32 -10.05
CA ALA A 287 17.02 13.87 -11.16
C ALA A 287 15.71 13.08 -11.37
N ASP A 288 15.68 11.83 -10.91
CA ASP A 288 14.49 10.99 -10.89
C ASP A 288 13.65 11.25 -9.62
N PHE A 289 12.38 10.84 -9.66
CA PHE A 289 11.49 10.84 -8.48
C PHE A 289 10.56 9.63 -8.55
N ASP A 290 11.12 8.46 -8.29
CA ASP A 290 10.42 7.17 -8.41
C ASP A 290 9.27 6.94 -7.42
N PRO A 291 9.20 7.58 -6.22
CA PRO A 291 8.03 7.49 -5.36
C PRO A 291 6.71 7.91 -6.03
N ALA A 292 6.76 8.88 -6.95
CA ALA A 292 5.58 9.36 -7.68
C ALA A 292 5.01 8.36 -8.69
N ALA A 293 5.76 7.30 -9.02
CA ALA A 293 5.24 6.21 -9.86
C ALA A 293 4.20 5.32 -9.13
N LYS A 294 3.91 5.60 -7.86
CA LYS A 294 2.80 5.01 -7.11
C LYS A 294 1.72 6.06 -6.83
N TYR A 295 0.48 5.75 -7.27
CA TYR A 295 -0.66 6.67 -7.19
C TYR A 295 -0.89 7.26 -5.78
N HIS A 296 -0.88 6.44 -4.73
CA HIS A 296 -1.15 6.90 -3.36
C HIS A 296 -0.12 7.89 -2.82
N THR A 297 1.10 7.89 -3.35
CA THR A 297 2.13 8.88 -2.99
C THR A 297 1.68 10.28 -3.45
N ILE A 298 1.22 10.39 -4.70
CA ILE A 298 0.81 11.66 -5.32
C ILE A 298 -0.63 12.05 -5.01
N GLY A 299 -1.50 11.08 -4.71
CA GLY A 299 -2.89 11.31 -4.36
C GLY A 299 -3.13 11.67 -2.88
N SER A 300 -2.07 11.89 -2.09
CA SER A 300 -2.16 12.20 -0.66
C SER A 300 -2.99 11.20 0.17
N VAL A 301 -2.93 9.90 -0.17
CA VAL A 301 -3.68 8.85 0.53
C VAL A 301 -2.74 8.07 1.46
N PRO A 302 -2.91 8.11 2.80
CA PRO A 302 -2.13 7.29 3.75
C PRO A 302 -2.14 5.80 3.35
N TYR A 303 -0.98 5.16 3.32
CA TYR A 303 -0.81 3.81 2.75
C TYR A 303 -0.68 2.73 3.82
N ILE A 304 -0.30 3.10 5.04
CA ILE A 304 -0.17 2.20 6.17
C ILE A 304 -1.49 1.47 6.50
N ARG A 305 -2.63 2.03 6.08
CA ARG A 305 -3.94 1.38 6.13
C ARG A 305 -3.94 0.00 5.47
N TYR A 306 -3.18 -0.19 4.38
CA TYR A 306 -3.10 -1.47 3.68
C TYR A 306 -2.28 -2.49 4.47
N PHE A 307 -1.21 -2.05 5.13
CA PHE A 307 -0.43 -2.91 6.03
C PHE A 307 -1.29 -3.40 7.21
N VAL A 308 -2.03 -2.48 7.84
CA VAL A 308 -2.94 -2.82 8.94
C VAL A 308 -4.08 -3.71 8.44
N SER A 309 -4.68 -3.38 7.30
CA SER A 309 -5.77 -4.13 6.68
C SER A 309 -5.42 -5.61 6.51
N VAL A 310 -4.26 -5.94 5.94
CA VAL A 310 -3.84 -7.34 5.78
C VAL A 310 -3.74 -8.05 7.13
N ILE A 311 -3.21 -7.41 8.16
CA ILE A 311 -3.04 -8.04 9.48
C ILE A 311 -4.39 -8.30 10.15
N ILE A 312 -5.26 -7.28 10.21
CA ILE A 312 -6.58 -7.41 10.83
C ILE A 312 -7.50 -8.32 10.01
N GLN A 313 -7.32 -8.39 8.68
CA GLN A 313 -8.05 -9.29 7.80
C GLN A 313 -7.87 -10.75 8.24
N PHE A 314 -6.65 -11.18 8.57
CA PHE A 314 -6.41 -12.53 9.08
C PHE A 314 -6.95 -12.73 10.50
N GLN A 315 -6.97 -11.69 11.34
CA GLN A 315 -7.58 -11.76 12.67
C GLN A 315 -9.10 -11.96 12.58
N PHE A 316 -9.77 -11.15 11.76
CA PHE A 316 -11.21 -11.29 11.50
C PHE A 316 -11.54 -12.62 10.84
N HIS A 317 -10.80 -13.01 9.81
CA HIS A 317 -11.00 -14.31 9.17
C HIS A 317 -10.84 -15.45 10.19
N GLN A 318 -9.80 -15.44 11.02
CA GLN A 318 -9.61 -16.46 12.06
C GLN A 318 -10.78 -16.48 13.06
N ALA A 319 -11.25 -15.33 13.53
CA ALA A 319 -12.36 -15.23 14.48
C ALA A 319 -13.68 -15.75 13.87
N LEU A 320 -14.03 -15.28 12.67
CA LEU A 320 -15.25 -15.68 11.96
C LEU A 320 -15.23 -17.17 11.62
N CYS A 321 -14.09 -17.73 11.24
CA CYS A 321 -13.95 -19.16 10.97
C CYS A 321 -14.11 -20.02 12.23
N LYS A 322 -13.69 -19.53 13.41
CA LYS A 322 -13.98 -20.21 14.69
C LYS A 322 -15.48 -20.22 14.97
N LEU A 323 -16.13 -19.06 14.82
CA LEU A 323 -17.58 -18.93 15.02
C LEU A 323 -18.37 -19.82 14.06
N ALA A 324 -17.97 -19.88 12.80
CA ALA A 324 -18.59 -20.74 11.80
C ALA A 324 -18.31 -22.24 12.01
N GLY A 325 -17.49 -22.62 12.99
CA GLY A 325 -17.07 -24.01 13.21
C GLY A 325 -16.18 -24.57 12.10
N GLU A 326 -15.60 -23.71 11.26
CA GLU A 326 -14.82 -24.03 10.07
C GLU A 326 -13.30 -24.04 10.34
N TYR A 327 -12.86 -23.49 11.47
CA TYR A 327 -11.47 -23.51 11.92
C TYR A 327 -11.36 -23.95 13.38
N VAL A 328 -10.53 -24.96 13.62
CA VAL A 328 -10.15 -25.40 14.97
C VAL A 328 -8.61 -25.39 15.05
N PRO A 329 -8.00 -24.68 16.02
CA PRO A 329 -6.55 -24.69 16.17
C PRO A 329 -6.00 -26.11 16.31
N ASN A 330 -4.96 -26.44 15.53
CA ASN A 330 -4.29 -27.74 15.49
C ASN A 330 -5.14 -28.92 14.97
N ASP A 331 -6.32 -28.66 14.40
CA ASP A 331 -7.12 -29.69 13.72
C ASP A 331 -6.79 -29.70 12.21
N PRO A 332 -6.16 -30.77 11.67
CA PRO A 332 -5.83 -30.86 10.25
C PRO A 332 -7.07 -30.97 9.34
N SER A 333 -8.23 -31.35 9.88
CA SER A 333 -9.49 -31.42 9.14
C SER A 333 -10.13 -30.03 8.95
N LYS A 334 -9.84 -29.09 9.86
CA LYS A 334 -10.36 -27.71 9.88
C LYS A 334 -9.25 -26.66 9.94
N PRO A 335 -8.32 -26.62 8.96
CA PRO A 335 -7.28 -25.61 8.92
C PRO A 335 -7.84 -24.29 8.39
N LEU A 336 -7.26 -23.17 8.85
CA LEU A 336 -7.75 -21.83 8.52
C LEU A 336 -7.87 -21.57 7.01
N HIS A 337 -6.88 -22.03 6.22
CA HIS A 337 -6.85 -21.82 4.77
C HIS A 337 -7.95 -22.55 3.98
N LYS A 338 -8.74 -23.43 4.63
CA LYS A 338 -9.88 -24.11 4.02
C LYS A 338 -11.23 -23.55 4.46
N CYS A 339 -11.23 -22.60 5.40
CA CYS A 339 -12.45 -22.03 5.93
C CYS A 339 -13.28 -21.34 4.84
N ASP A 340 -14.59 -21.55 4.87
CA ASP A 340 -15.57 -20.82 4.06
C ASP A 340 -16.74 -20.41 4.96
N ILE A 341 -16.92 -19.10 5.16
CA ILE A 341 -17.99 -18.54 6.00
C ILE A 341 -19.28 -18.26 5.22
N TYR A 342 -19.35 -18.65 3.95
CA TYR A 342 -20.51 -18.43 3.10
C TYR A 342 -21.78 -19.06 3.68
N GLN A 343 -22.85 -18.25 3.76
CA GLN A 343 -24.15 -18.61 4.36
C GLN A 343 -24.12 -18.91 5.87
N ASN A 344 -23.06 -18.49 6.58
CA ASN A 344 -23.03 -18.61 8.04
C ASN A 344 -23.59 -17.35 8.70
N THR A 345 -24.77 -17.47 9.32
CA THR A 345 -25.46 -16.36 9.98
C THR A 345 -24.74 -15.87 11.22
N ASP A 346 -24.09 -16.76 11.97
CA ASP A 346 -23.39 -16.39 13.21
C ASP A 346 -22.16 -15.53 12.91
N ALA A 347 -21.41 -15.88 11.86
CA ALA A 347 -20.34 -15.06 11.32
C ALA A 347 -20.87 -13.72 10.77
N GLY A 348 -22.03 -13.73 10.10
CA GLY A 348 -22.67 -12.52 9.59
C GLY A 348 -23.17 -11.57 10.69
N ASN A 349 -23.65 -12.09 11.82
CA ASN A 349 -24.11 -11.30 12.96
C ASN A 349 -22.95 -10.72 13.78
N ALA A 350 -21.77 -11.34 13.72
CA ALA A 350 -20.57 -10.88 14.43
C ALA A 350 -19.77 -9.82 13.67
N LEU A 351 -19.99 -9.70 12.35
CA LEU A 351 -19.40 -8.67 11.47
C LEU A 351 -20.31 -7.43 11.46
#